data_AF-A0A8X6RZQ8-F1
#
_entry.id   AF-A0A8X6RZQ8-F1
#
_cell.length_a   1.000
_cell.length_b   1.000
_cell.length_c   1.000
_cell.angle_alpha   90.00
_cell.angle_beta   90.00
_cell.angle_gamma   90.00
#
_symmetry.space_group_name_H-M   'P 1'
#
loop_
_entity.id
_entity.type
_entity.pdbx_description
1 polymer ?
#
loop_
_entity_poly.entity_id
_entity_poly.type
_entity_poly.pdbx_seq_one_letter_code
_entity_poly.pdbx_strand_id
1 'polypeptide(L)'
;MRTIGQGHAAMTTFCGVMDFPPPVAEKSYNNIINKLQLCSKEVAEASMQSAALEEDVILGNEERGHLLKKWKILHVKECLKNHNGSAGMMETVGMVRIFQRSLSHRSVRYTSYIGDGDSKTFSSITASNPYGEDITVSKN
;
A
#
# COMPACT_ATOMS: atom_id res chain seq x y z
N MET A 1 -16.70 -5.38 3.04
CA MET A 1 -16.80 -6.69 2.35
C MET A 1 -15.45 -6.97 1.67
N ARG A 2 -14.55 -7.70 2.34
CA ARG A 2 -13.25 -8.11 1.78
C ARG A 2 -13.43 -9.50 1.15
N THR A 3 -13.86 -9.54 -0.11
CA THR A 3 -14.15 -10.80 -0.84
C THR A 3 -12.98 -11.30 -1.68
N ILE A 4 -11.89 -10.54 -1.79
CA ILE A 4 -10.69 -10.95 -2.51
C ILE A 4 -9.87 -11.89 -1.61
N GLY A 5 -9.57 -13.10 -2.09
CA GLY A 5 -8.70 -14.06 -1.41
C GLY A 5 -9.40 -15.17 -0.61
N GLN A 6 -10.72 -15.35 -0.75
CA GLN A 6 -11.45 -16.41 -0.02
C GLN A 6 -11.42 -17.79 -0.70
N GLY A 7 -10.69 -17.95 -1.80
CA GLY A 7 -10.39 -19.24 -2.42
C GLY A 7 -11.59 -19.99 -3.01
N HIS A 8 -11.48 -21.32 -3.06
CA HIS A 8 -12.49 -22.22 -3.63
C HIS A 8 -13.82 -22.23 -2.86
N ALA A 9 -13.77 -22.09 -1.53
CA ALA A 9 -14.96 -22.11 -0.67
C ALA A 9 -15.92 -20.94 -0.97
N ALA A 10 -15.39 -19.74 -1.20
CA ALA A 10 -16.20 -18.60 -1.59
C ALA A 10 -16.80 -18.76 -3.00
N MET A 11 -16.05 -19.36 -3.92
CA MET A 11 -16.56 -19.67 -5.25
C MET A 11 -17.72 -20.68 -5.20
N THR A 12 -17.62 -21.68 -4.32
CA THR A 12 -18.69 -22.65 -4.09
C THR A 12 -19.94 -21.96 -3.53
N THR A 13 -19.76 -21.08 -2.54
CA THR A 13 -20.85 -20.30 -1.95
C THR A 13 -21.51 -19.39 -3.00
N PHE A 14 -20.71 -18.71 -3.82
CA PHE A 14 -21.19 -17.85 -4.89
C PHE A 14 -22.01 -18.61 -5.93
N CYS A 15 -21.51 -19.76 -6.42
CA CYS A 15 -22.26 -20.60 -7.34
C CYS A 15 -23.61 -21.05 -6.75
N GLY A 16 -23.62 -21.42 -5.46
CA GLY A 16 -24.86 -21.79 -4.76
C GLY A 16 -25.85 -20.65 -4.59
N VAL A 17 -25.38 -19.42 -4.34
CA VAL A 17 -26.26 -18.23 -4.20
C VAL A 17 -26.85 -17.79 -5.56
N MET A 18 -26.12 -18.03 -6.65
CA MET A 18 -26.48 -17.56 -8.00
C MET A 18 -27.16 -18.64 -8.85
N ASP A 19 -27.54 -19.78 -8.27
CA ASP A 19 -28.09 -20.94 -8.98
C ASP A 19 -27.22 -21.40 -10.18
N PHE A 20 -25.91 -21.29 -10.05
CA PHE A 20 -24.94 -21.77 -11.03
C PHE A 20 -24.54 -23.22 -10.75
N PRO A 21 -24.09 -23.97 -11.78
CA PRO A 21 -23.47 -25.27 -11.55
C PRO A 21 -22.26 -25.15 -10.60
N PRO A 22 -21.94 -26.22 -9.85
CA PRO A 22 -20.84 -26.21 -8.91
C PRO A 22 -19.52 -25.89 -9.63
N PRO A 23 -18.60 -25.16 -8.98
CA PRO A 23 -17.33 -24.82 -9.59
C PRO A 23 -16.46 -26.08 -9.78
N VAL A 24 -15.36 -25.91 -10.50
CA VAL A 24 -14.37 -26.99 -10.70
C VAL A 24 -13.96 -27.62 -9.36
N ALA A 25 -13.66 -28.92 -9.39
CA ALA A 25 -13.21 -29.65 -8.19
C ALA A 25 -12.01 -28.94 -7.53
N GLU A 26 -11.94 -28.98 -6.20
CA GLU A 26 -10.92 -28.27 -5.42
C GLU A 26 -9.48 -28.62 -5.87
N LYS A 27 -9.22 -29.89 -6.17
CA LYS A 27 -7.93 -30.35 -6.72
C LYS A 27 -7.58 -29.64 -8.03
N SER A 28 -8.55 -29.50 -8.93
CA SER A 28 -8.36 -28.80 -10.21
C SER A 28 -8.16 -27.31 -10.00
N TYR A 29 -8.91 -26.70 -9.07
CA TYR A 29 -8.74 -25.30 -8.68
C TYR A 29 -7.30 -25.04 -8.19
N ASN A 30 -6.83 -25.83 -7.23
CA ASN A 30 -5.48 -25.68 -6.67
C ASN A 30 -4.39 -25.87 -7.75
N ASN A 31 -4.58 -26.82 -8.67
CA ASN A 31 -3.67 -27.00 -9.80
C ASN A 31 -3.60 -25.77 -10.72
N ILE A 32 -4.75 -25.12 -10.99
CA ILE A 32 -4.80 -23.90 -11.80
C ILE A 32 -4.10 -22.75 -11.09
N ILE A 33 -4.37 -22.55 -9.79
CA ILE A 33 -3.73 -21.50 -8.99
C ILE A 33 -2.22 -21.69 -8.93
N ASN A 34 -1.73 -22.91 -8.69
CA ASN A 34 -0.29 -23.20 -8.66
C ASN A 34 0.40 -22.89 -10.01
N LYS A 35 -0.25 -23.24 -11.13
CA LYS A 35 0.26 -22.91 -12.47
C LYS A 35 0.31 -21.41 -12.69
N LEU A 36 -0.75 -20.69 -12.32
CA LEU A 36 -0.80 -19.23 -12.42
C LEU A 36 0.31 -18.58 -11.58
N GLN A 37 0.53 -19.06 -10.36
CA GLN A 37 1.61 -18.59 -9.49
C GLN A 37 2.98 -18.83 -10.11
N LEU A 38 3.22 -20.03 -10.65
CA LEU A 38 4.48 -20.37 -11.32
C LEU A 38 4.74 -19.46 -12.52
N CYS A 39 3.79 -19.36 -13.46
CA CYS A 39 3.94 -18.49 -14.63
C CYS A 39 4.11 -17.02 -14.24
N SER A 40 3.38 -16.54 -13.24
CA SER A 40 3.52 -15.17 -12.74
C SER A 40 4.91 -14.92 -12.18
N LYS A 41 5.47 -15.91 -11.46
CA LYS A 41 6.83 -15.85 -10.92
C LYS A 41 7.87 -15.83 -12.03
N GLU A 42 7.76 -16.73 -13.00
CA GLU A 42 8.66 -16.80 -14.16
C GLU A 42 8.68 -15.48 -14.95
N VAL A 43 7.50 -14.91 -15.22
CA VAL A 43 7.37 -13.61 -15.91
C VAL A 43 7.98 -12.49 -15.09
N ALA A 44 7.78 -12.47 -13.77
CA ALA A 44 8.39 -11.48 -12.91
C ALA A 44 9.92 -11.59 -12.92
N GLU A 45 10.46 -12.80 -12.79
CA GLU A 45 11.91 -13.04 -12.82
C GLU A 45 12.51 -12.64 -14.18
N ALA A 46 11.91 -13.06 -15.28
CA ALA A 46 12.35 -12.71 -16.63
C ALA A 46 12.30 -11.19 -16.85
N SER A 47 11.20 -10.54 -16.49
CA SER A 47 11.05 -9.09 -16.64
C SER A 47 12.07 -8.31 -15.81
N MET A 48 12.32 -8.72 -14.57
CA MET A 48 13.32 -8.08 -13.71
C MET A 48 14.75 -8.30 -14.23
N GLN A 49 15.06 -9.50 -14.75
CA GLN A 49 16.36 -9.79 -15.34
C GLN A 49 16.58 -9.00 -16.63
N SER A 50 15.59 -8.90 -17.52
CA SER A 50 15.66 -8.07 -18.72
C SER A 50 15.91 -6.61 -18.38
N ALA A 51 15.18 -6.05 -17.42
CA ALA A 51 15.41 -4.66 -16.98
C ALA A 51 16.82 -4.47 -16.38
N ALA A 52 17.31 -5.43 -15.59
CA ALA A 52 18.67 -5.36 -15.04
C ALA A 52 19.75 -5.43 -16.13
N LEU A 53 19.52 -6.26 -17.16
CA LEU A 53 20.42 -6.40 -18.31
C LEU A 53 20.40 -5.16 -19.21
N GLU A 54 19.24 -4.57 -19.47
CA GLU A 54 19.13 -3.31 -20.22
C GLU A 54 19.94 -2.20 -19.55
N GLU A 55 19.81 -2.08 -18.22
CA GLU A 55 20.64 -1.15 -17.44
C GLU A 55 22.13 -1.51 -17.50
N ASP A 56 22.51 -2.79 -17.49
CA ASP A 56 23.92 -3.21 -17.62
C ASP A 56 24.53 -2.95 -19.00
N VAL A 57 23.74 -3.15 -20.07
CA VAL A 57 24.17 -2.88 -21.45
C VAL A 57 24.36 -1.38 -21.69
N ILE A 58 23.48 -0.54 -21.12
CA ILE A 58 23.58 0.90 -21.25
C ILE A 58 24.78 1.46 -20.46
N LEU A 59 25.15 0.82 -19.35
CA LEU A 59 26.04 1.44 -18.35
C LEU A 59 27.44 0.81 -18.23
N GLY A 60 27.61 -0.48 -18.53
CA GLY A 60 28.85 -1.20 -18.23
C GLY A 60 29.09 -1.36 -16.72
N ASN A 61 29.66 -2.50 -16.32
CA ASN A 61 29.69 -2.96 -14.93
C ASN A 61 30.42 -2.01 -13.94
N GLU A 62 31.41 -1.24 -14.41
CA GLU A 62 32.18 -0.29 -13.58
C GLU A 62 31.46 1.05 -13.33
N GLU A 63 30.62 1.53 -14.25
CA GLU A 63 29.97 2.84 -14.10
C GLU A 63 28.69 2.80 -13.24
N ARG A 64 28.10 1.61 -13.03
CA ARG A 64 26.85 1.41 -12.27
C ARG A 64 26.92 2.01 -10.86
N GLY A 65 28.01 1.77 -10.14
CA GLY A 65 28.23 2.29 -8.79
C GLY A 65 28.46 3.81 -8.76
N HIS A 66 29.08 4.36 -9.79
CA HIS A 66 29.33 5.80 -9.91
C HIS A 66 28.06 6.56 -10.29
N LEU A 67 27.23 6.00 -11.16
CA LEU A 67 25.98 6.61 -11.59
C LEU A 67 24.87 6.54 -10.55
N LEU A 68 24.78 5.47 -9.76
CA LEU A 68 23.86 5.44 -8.61
C LEU A 68 24.22 6.56 -7.62
N LYS A 69 25.51 6.79 -7.38
CA LYS A 69 25.99 7.92 -6.55
C LYS A 69 25.65 9.26 -7.21
N LYS A 70 25.88 9.41 -8.51
CA LYS A 70 25.57 10.63 -9.28
C LYS A 70 24.07 10.93 -9.27
N TRP A 71 23.23 9.94 -9.58
CA TRP A 71 21.77 10.02 -9.49
C TRP A 71 21.35 10.39 -8.08
N LYS A 72 21.88 9.73 -7.04
CA LYS A 72 21.51 10.05 -5.66
C LYS A 72 21.85 11.50 -5.30
N ILE A 73 23.02 12.00 -5.71
CA ILE A 73 23.43 13.39 -5.48
C ILE A 73 22.52 14.38 -6.22
N LEU A 74 22.11 14.06 -7.46
CA LEU A 74 21.20 14.89 -8.24
C LEU A 74 19.77 14.83 -7.69
N HIS A 75 19.25 13.63 -7.46
CA HIS A 75 17.90 13.37 -6.96
C HIS A 75 17.67 13.96 -5.58
N VAL A 76 18.67 13.95 -4.68
CA VAL A 76 18.52 14.58 -3.35
C VAL A 76 18.16 16.07 -3.46
N LYS A 77 18.59 16.77 -4.51
CA LYS A 77 18.24 18.18 -4.74
C LYS A 77 16.79 18.38 -5.16
N GLU A 78 16.21 17.41 -5.86
CA GLU A 78 14.84 17.45 -6.40
C GLU A 78 13.90 16.44 -5.72
N CYS A 79 14.30 15.92 -4.56
CA CYS A 79 13.57 14.84 -3.91
C CYS A 79 12.25 15.36 -3.35
N LEU A 80 11.13 14.85 -3.87
CA LEU A 80 9.78 15.20 -3.42
C LEU A 80 9.31 14.40 -2.19
N LYS A 81 10.21 13.65 -1.54
CA LYS A 81 9.88 12.82 -0.38
C LYS A 81 9.38 13.71 0.77
N ASN A 82 8.11 13.52 1.15
CA ASN A 82 7.42 14.33 2.15
C ASN A 82 7.21 13.62 3.51
N HIS A 83 7.68 12.38 3.63
CA HIS A 83 7.60 11.54 4.82
C HIS A 83 8.82 10.63 4.92
N ASN A 84 9.37 10.51 6.13
CA ASN A 84 10.40 9.53 6.50
C ASN A 84 9.79 8.55 7.51
N GLY A 85 9.85 7.25 7.23
CA GLY A 85 9.24 6.22 8.06
C GLY A 85 8.80 5.02 7.23
N SER A 86 8.11 4.07 7.86
CA SER A 86 7.50 2.94 7.15
C SER A 86 6.27 3.39 6.36
N ALA A 87 5.93 2.65 5.30
CA ALA A 87 4.74 2.94 4.50
C ALA A 87 3.46 2.97 5.35
N GLY A 88 3.34 2.10 6.35
CA GLY A 88 2.19 2.08 7.26
C GLY A 88 2.05 3.33 8.14
N MET A 89 3.14 4.05 8.43
CA MET A 89 3.10 5.29 9.21
C MET A 89 2.68 6.51 8.37
N MET A 90 2.69 6.41 7.03
CA MET A 90 2.28 7.51 6.16
C MET A 90 0.82 7.92 6.39
N GLU A 91 -0.05 6.94 6.66
CA GLU A 91 -1.46 7.20 6.98
C GLU A 91 -1.59 7.96 8.31
N THR A 92 -0.95 7.44 9.35
CA THR A 92 -0.99 8.02 10.70
C THR A 92 -0.45 9.45 10.73
N VAL A 93 0.75 9.68 10.16
CA VAL A 93 1.36 11.02 10.09
C VAL A 93 0.58 11.94 9.15
N GLY A 94 0.04 11.41 8.05
CA GLY A 94 -0.81 12.14 7.13
C GLY A 94 -2.06 12.70 7.80
N MET A 95 -2.75 11.86 8.59
CA MET A 95 -3.98 12.28 9.28
C MET A 95 -3.72 13.34 10.35
N VAL A 96 -2.69 13.18 11.19
CA VAL A 96 -2.30 14.22 12.15
C VAL A 96 -2.04 15.55 11.45
N ARG A 97 -1.31 15.52 10.32
CA ARG A 97 -1.02 16.71 9.53
C ARG A 97 -2.29 17.35 8.94
N ILE A 98 -3.28 16.56 8.52
CA ILE A 98 -4.57 17.07 8.02
C ILE A 98 -5.34 17.79 9.14
N PHE A 99 -5.38 17.22 10.35
CA PHE A 99 -6.03 17.82 11.52
C PHE A 99 -5.33 19.09 12.01
N GLN A 100 -4.01 19.17 11.92
CA GLN A 100 -3.29 20.41 12.27
C GLN A 100 -3.51 21.49 11.19
N ARG A 101 -3.50 21.10 9.91
CA ARG A 101 -3.67 22.02 8.78
C ARG A 101 -5.07 22.60 8.66
N SER A 102 -6.11 21.88 9.10
CA SER A 102 -7.48 22.39 9.10
C SER A 102 -7.60 23.67 9.93
N LEU A 103 -6.94 23.70 11.10
CA LEU A 103 -6.90 24.88 11.94
C LEU A 103 -6.03 25.98 11.30
N SER A 104 -4.80 25.66 10.90
CA SER A 104 -3.85 26.69 10.44
C SER A 104 -4.20 27.32 9.09
N HIS A 105 -4.74 26.55 8.15
CA HIS A 105 -5.04 27.06 6.79
C HIS A 105 -6.50 27.44 6.57
N ARG A 106 -7.42 26.84 7.33
CA ARG A 106 -8.86 26.98 7.07
C ARG A 106 -9.66 27.42 8.29
N SER A 107 -9.04 27.52 9.47
CA SER A 107 -9.71 27.83 10.74
C SER A 107 -10.91 26.91 11.04
N VAL A 108 -10.86 25.65 10.57
CA VAL A 108 -11.90 24.63 10.83
C VAL A 108 -11.36 23.53 11.73
N ARG A 109 -12.25 22.83 12.43
CA ARG A 109 -11.90 21.76 13.38
C ARG A 109 -12.73 20.52 13.10
N TYR A 110 -12.06 19.37 13.00
CA TYR A 110 -12.70 18.07 12.82
C TYR A 110 -13.01 17.46 14.19
N THR A 111 -14.28 17.15 14.44
CA THR A 111 -14.72 16.55 15.71
C THR A 111 -14.86 15.04 15.63
N SER A 112 -14.93 14.47 14.43
CA SER A 112 -15.15 13.04 14.23
C SER A 112 -14.11 12.44 13.30
N TYR A 113 -13.60 11.26 13.68
CA TYR A 113 -12.68 10.43 12.90
C TYR A 113 -13.39 9.17 12.41
N ILE A 114 -13.20 8.83 11.14
CA ILE A 114 -13.74 7.63 10.48
C ILE A 114 -12.54 6.85 9.92
N GLY A 115 -12.38 5.58 10.28
CA GLY A 115 -11.28 4.74 9.81
C GLY A 115 -11.63 3.24 9.79
N ASP A 116 -10.90 2.43 9.02
CA ASP A 116 -11.13 0.98 8.78
C ASP A 116 -10.72 0.09 9.98
N GLY A 117 -11.02 0.54 11.21
CA GLY A 117 -10.79 -0.21 12.44
C GLY A 117 -9.37 -0.13 13.02
N ASP A 118 -8.36 0.22 12.24
CA ASP A 118 -6.98 0.32 12.73
C ASP A 118 -6.82 1.51 13.69
N SER A 119 -6.52 1.22 14.96
CA SER A 119 -6.66 2.22 16.04
C SER A 119 -5.42 3.10 16.24
N LYS A 120 -4.31 2.80 15.55
CA LYS A 120 -3.05 3.55 15.68
C LYS A 120 -3.19 4.99 15.21
N THR A 121 -3.91 5.21 14.11
CA THR A 121 -4.14 6.55 13.55
C THR A 121 -4.95 7.42 14.51
N PHE A 122 -6.03 6.89 15.09
CA PHE A 122 -6.82 7.61 16.09
C PHE A 122 -6.00 7.94 17.34
N SER A 123 -5.26 6.98 17.89
CA SER A 123 -4.39 7.22 19.05
C SER A 123 -3.37 8.33 18.80
N SER A 124 -2.77 8.39 17.60
CA SER A 124 -1.83 9.47 17.25
C SER A 124 -2.52 10.83 17.09
N ILE A 125 -3.75 10.89 16.56
CA ILE A 125 -4.52 12.14 16.49
C ILE A 125 -4.82 12.66 17.89
N THR A 126 -5.35 11.80 18.77
CA THR A 126 -5.67 12.18 20.16
C THR A 126 -4.41 12.60 20.93
N ALA A 127 -3.30 11.86 20.79
CA ALA A 127 -2.04 12.22 21.42
C ALA A 127 -1.45 13.54 20.88
N SER A 128 -1.65 13.84 19.59
CA SER A 128 -1.19 15.10 18.99
C SER A 128 -1.99 16.33 19.44
N ASN A 129 -3.14 16.12 20.07
CA ASN A 129 -4.07 17.15 20.57
C ASN A 129 -4.16 18.39 19.65
N PRO A 130 -4.63 18.24 18.39
CA PRO A 130 -4.49 19.26 17.37
C PRO A 130 -5.31 20.54 17.63
N TYR A 131 -6.28 20.51 18.55
CA TYR A 131 -7.18 21.63 18.83
C TYR A 131 -7.20 22.09 20.29
N GLY A 132 -6.41 21.48 21.18
CA GLY A 132 -6.38 21.80 22.62
C GLY A 132 -7.47 21.09 23.44
N GLU A 133 -7.48 21.33 24.74
CA GLU A 133 -8.35 20.64 25.71
C GLU A 133 -9.86 20.89 25.50
N ASP A 134 -10.21 21.94 24.77
CA ASP A 134 -11.60 22.37 24.56
C ASP A 134 -12.34 21.48 23.53
N ILE A 135 -11.60 20.77 22.67
CA ILE A 135 -12.18 20.03 21.53
C ILE A 135 -11.58 18.63 21.42
N THR A 136 -12.42 17.64 21.70
CA THR A 136 -12.07 16.21 21.61
C THR A 136 -12.53 15.61 20.29
N VAL A 137 -11.67 14.79 19.66
CA VAL A 137 -12.01 14.03 18.45
C VAL A 137 -12.62 12.69 18.85
N SER A 138 -13.85 12.41 18.43
CA SER A 138 -14.52 11.13 18.64
C SER A 138 -14.26 10.16 17.49
N LYS A 139 -14.14 8.87 17.78
CA LYS A 139 -14.12 7.81 16.75
C LYS A 139 -15.54 7.29 16.56
N ASN A 140 -16.01 7.29 15.31
CA ASN A 140 -17.29 6.69 14.91
C ASN A 140 -17.09 5.30 14.30
#